data_AF-K0RV17-F1
#
_entry.id   AF-K0RV17-F1
#
_cell.length_a   1.000
_cell.length_b   1.000
_cell.length_c   1.000
_cell.angle_alpha   90.00
_cell.angle_beta   90.00
_cell.angle_gamma   90.00
#
_symmetry.space_group_name_H-M   'P 1'
#
loop_
_entity.id
_entity.type
_entity.pdbx_description
1 polymer ?
#
loop_
_entity_poly.entity_id
_entity_poly.type
_entity_poly.pdbx_seq_one_letter_code
_entity_poly.pdbx_strand_id
1 'polypeptide(L)'
;MPSFASHYAAVSGSIESSDASPLDAAARELDEETTICSESLGESSSYGGVGQDRLKTILRQGLHVDVPISRSGVIRVYPFVFELPRGLENFKMRGTEHDKMTFMLIDDFLESDAQFVPMLKRAFHHATFGCYIDLPKPIREWEGDRVNGAAHLARLAVSLANSHQGTQIDIGKHDTISAALSIAMLRPSMVPIVNAMVKFDNHARCESAEAARISTLSSLDAAVKASVDLAVRKVLKYIEKLMSDSSQRKIVLGTFSRSSTLKSIIRKVLDAVGQSPVPLTVLCSQSSPGEEGELMANDIAGAECLSDIAFLERIDSGKIHLVLIGADCITPREIANKVGTRNLADACRGAGVPVYCCADRSKLWDDDYPTTLESIFEIVPIELIDQVLLPE
;
A
#
# COMPACT_ATOMS: atom_id res chain seq x y z
N MET A 1 18.65 -15.73 -14.57
CA MET A 1 18.51 -16.18 -13.17
C MET A 1 19.76 -16.91 -12.69
N PRO A 2 20.12 -16.91 -11.40
CA PRO A 2 20.93 -18.02 -10.89
C PRO A 2 20.10 -19.28 -11.15
N SER A 3 20.50 -20.07 -12.15
CA SER A 3 19.74 -21.25 -12.55
C SER A 3 19.86 -22.27 -11.41
N PHE A 4 18.82 -22.37 -10.59
CA PHE A 4 18.63 -23.48 -9.67
C PHE A 4 18.25 -24.72 -10.48
N ALA A 5 19.20 -25.20 -11.28
CA ALA A 5 18.98 -26.36 -12.15
C ALA A 5 18.45 -27.52 -11.31
N SER A 6 17.48 -28.26 -11.84
CA SER A 6 16.83 -29.39 -11.17
C SER A 6 15.93 -29.03 -9.96
N HIS A 7 15.65 -27.75 -9.70
CA HIS A 7 14.67 -27.35 -8.69
C HIS A 7 13.32 -27.02 -9.33
N TYR A 8 12.23 -27.34 -8.65
CA TYR A 8 10.90 -26.87 -9.01
C TYR A 8 10.80 -25.35 -8.77
N ALA A 9 10.32 -24.63 -9.78
CA ALA A 9 10.00 -23.22 -9.75
C ALA A 9 8.56 -23.00 -10.21
N ALA A 10 8.01 -21.82 -9.90
CA ALA A 10 6.83 -21.31 -10.57
C ALA A 10 7.21 -20.68 -11.93
N VAL A 11 6.22 -20.21 -12.69
CA VAL A 11 6.45 -19.23 -13.78
C VAL A 11 7.23 -18.06 -13.19
N SER A 12 8.33 -17.66 -13.82
CA SER A 12 9.23 -16.69 -13.23
C SER A 12 10.12 -16.04 -14.28
N GLY A 13 10.49 -14.78 -14.06
CA GLY A 13 11.45 -14.09 -14.92
C GLY A 13 12.06 -12.87 -14.25
N SER A 14 12.64 -11.99 -15.04
CA SER A 14 13.24 -10.73 -14.55
C SER A 14 12.40 -9.52 -14.95
N ILE A 15 12.40 -8.50 -14.09
CA ILE A 15 11.86 -7.20 -14.45
C ILE A 15 12.82 -6.55 -15.46
N GLU A 16 12.29 -6.22 -16.63
CA GLU A 16 13.00 -5.55 -17.71
C GLU A 16 12.78 -4.04 -17.67
N SER A 17 13.62 -3.27 -18.36
CA SER A 17 13.49 -1.81 -18.42
C SER A 17 12.19 -1.32 -19.09
N SER A 18 11.55 -2.19 -19.88
CA SER A 18 10.25 -1.95 -20.50
C SER A 18 9.06 -2.22 -19.59
N ASP A 19 9.26 -2.96 -18.49
CA ASP A 19 8.19 -3.27 -17.54
C ASP A 19 7.94 -2.05 -16.65
N ALA A 20 6.71 -1.55 -16.64
CA ALA A 20 6.34 -0.43 -15.79
C ALA A 20 6.22 -0.84 -14.31
N SER A 21 5.96 -2.12 -14.03
CA SER A 21 5.82 -2.67 -12.69
C SER A 21 6.16 -4.18 -12.65
N PRO A 22 6.34 -4.77 -11.45
CA PRO A 22 6.49 -6.21 -11.30
C PRO A 22 5.27 -7.00 -11.81
N LEU A 23 4.08 -6.40 -11.76
CA LEU A 23 2.85 -7.01 -12.29
C LEU A 23 2.86 -7.05 -13.83
N ASP A 24 3.44 -6.04 -14.50
CA ASP A 24 3.65 -6.05 -15.94
C ASP A 24 4.62 -7.16 -16.35
N ALA A 25 5.74 -7.29 -15.62
CA ALA A 25 6.69 -8.38 -15.81
C ALA A 25 5.98 -9.75 -15.64
N ALA A 26 5.21 -9.94 -14.57
CA ALA A 26 4.46 -11.18 -14.35
C ALA A 26 3.47 -11.51 -15.47
N ALA A 27 2.76 -10.50 -16.00
CA ALA A 27 1.85 -10.68 -17.13
C ALA A 27 2.60 -11.06 -18.41
N ARG A 28 3.77 -10.46 -18.67
CA ARG A 28 4.64 -10.81 -19.80
C ARG A 28 5.16 -12.24 -19.68
N GLU A 29 5.73 -12.62 -18.54
CA GLU A 29 6.23 -13.98 -18.31
C GLU A 29 5.13 -15.03 -18.44
N LEU A 30 3.90 -14.75 -17.97
CA LEU A 30 2.77 -15.67 -18.16
C LEU A 30 2.35 -15.83 -19.63
N ASP A 31 2.40 -14.75 -20.41
CA ASP A 31 2.09 -14.79 -21.84
C ASP A 31 3.16 -15.58 -22.62
N GLU A 32 4.43 -15.41 -22.25
CA GLU A 32 5.57 -16.08 -22.88
C GLU A 32 5.67 -17.57 -22.50
N GLU A 33 5.45 -17.89 -21.22
CA GLU A 33 5.68 -19.23 -20.67
C GLU A 33 4.45 -20.13 -20.65
N THR A 34 3.27 -19.67 -21.10
CA THR A 34 2.05 -20.49 -20.99
C THR A 34 1.12 -20.38 -22.20
N THR A 35 0.12 -21.27 -22.28
CA THR A 35 -0.93 -21.19 -23.31
C THR A 35 -2.04 -20.18 -22.97
N ILE A 36 -2.00 -19.55 -21.79
CA ILE A 36 -3.15 -18.89 -21.17
C ILE A 36 -3.75 -17.80 -22.07
N CYS A 37 -2.94 -16.96 -22.70
CA CYS A 37 -3.43 -15.89 -23.58
C CYS A 37 -3.96 -16.41 -24.92
N SER A 38 -3.27 -17.39 -25.53
CA SER A 38 -3.66 -17.92 -26.84
C SER A 38 -4.96 -18.74 -26.83
N GLU A 39 -5.29 -19.38 -25.70
CA GLU A 39 -6.43 -20.30 -25.60
C GLU A 39 -7.68 -19.65 -25.00
N SER A 40 -7.53 -18.67 -24.10
CA SER A 40 -8.66 -18.02 -23.42
C SER A 40 -9.27 -16.84 -24.19
N LEU A 41 -8.55 -16.30 -25.19
CA LEU A 41 -8.94 -15.03 -25.83
C LEU A 41 -9.47 -15.15 -27.26
N GLY A 42 -9.44 -16.34 -27.87
CA GLY A 42 -10.02 -16.58 -29.20
C GLY A 42 -9.36 -15.81 -30.35
N GLU A 43 -8.24 -15.12 -30.08
CA GLU A 43 -7.51 -14.33 -31.07
C GLU A 43 -6.13 -14.95 -31.31
N SER A 44 -5.80 -15.13 -32.58
CA SER A 44 -4.42 -15.23 -33.04
C SER A 44 -3.76 -13.86 -32.89
N SER A 45 -3.49 -13.42 -31.66
CA SER A 45 -2.95 -12.08 -31.46
C SER A 45 -1.46 -12.07 -31.76
N SER A 46 -1.14 -11.43 -32.87
CA SER A 46 0.05 -10.61 -33.07
C SER A 46 0.47 -9.90 -31.78
N TYR A 47 1.78 -9.95 -31.50
CA TYR A 47 2.52 -9.13 -30.54
C TYR A 47 1.80 -7.85 -30.07
N GLY A 48 1.53 -7.73 -28.77
CA GLY A 48 1.45 -6.44 -28.08
C GLY A 48 0.16 -6.12 -27.32
N GLY A 49 0.29 -5.94 -26.00
CA GLY A 49 -0.56 -5.09 -25.15
C GLY A 49 -1.88 -5.67 -24.65
N VAL A 50 -2.80 -6.00 -25.56
CA VAL A 50 -4.22 -6.29 -25.19
C VAL A 50 -4.36 -7.57 -24.37
N GLY A 51 -3.54 -8.60 -24.65
CA GLY A 51 -3.53 -9.85 -23.89
C GLY A 51 -3.02 -9.67 -22.45
N GLN A 52 -1.99 -8.83 -22.27
CA GLN A 52 -1.36 -8.60 -20.96
C GLN A 52 -2.28 -7.82 -20.02
N ASP A 53 -3.03 -6.83 -20.51
CA ASP A 53 -3.98 -6.09 -19.67
C ASP A 53 -5.10 -6.98 -19.14
N ARG A 54 -5.54 -7.98 -19.92
CA ARG A 54 -6.47 -9.00 -19.42
C ARG A 54 -5.82 -9.90 -18.38
N LEU A 55 -4.55 -10.30 -18.53
CA LEU A 55 -3.86 -11.10 -17.52
C LEU A 55 -3.75 -10.39 -16.17
N LYS A 56 -3.52 -9.08 -16.17
CA LYS A 56 -3.48 -8.30 -14.92
C LYS A 56 -4.77 -8.40 -14.12
N THR A 57 -5.92 -8.66 -14.77
CA THR A 57 -7.21 -8.80 -14.07
C THR A 57 -7.34 -10.12 -13.29
N ILE A 58 -6.57 -11.15 -13.66
CA ILE A 58 -6.57 -12.45 -12.97
C ILE A 58 -5.36 -12.64 -12.06
N LEU A 59 -4.38 -11.72 -12.14
CA LEU A 59 -3.18 -11.72 -11.34
C LEU A 59 -3.41 -11.09 -9.96
N ARG A 60 -2.71 -11.62 -8.96
CA ARG A 60 -2.57 -11.01 -7.64
C ARG A 60 -1.10 -11.03 -7.25
N GLN A 61 -0.59 -9.89 -6.84
CA GLN A 61 0.79 -9.72 -6.40
C GLN A 61 0.87 -9.74 -4.86
N GLY A 62 1.90 -10.39 -4.33
CA GLY A 62 2.23 -10.40 -2.90
C GLY A 62 3.26 -9.33 -2.52
N LEU A 63 3.56 -9.23 -1.21
CA LEU A 63 4.73 -8.48 -0.74
C LEU A 63 6.01 -9.10 -1.30
N HIS A 64 7.01 -8.27 -1.65
CA HIS A 64 8.29 -8.81 -2.12
C HIS A 64 8.96 -9.67 -1.05
N VAL A 65 9.82 -10.58 -1.50
CA VAL A 65 10.63 -11.46 -0.67
C VAL A 65 12.09 -11.28 -1.05
N ASP A 66 12.91 -10.89 -0.09
CA ASP A 66 14.35 -10.76 -0.26
C ASP A 66 15.04 -12.12 -0.03
N VAL A 67 15.56 -12.71 -1.11
CA VAL A 67 16.23 -14.01 -1.13
C VAL A 67 17.75 -13.81 -1.07
N PRO A 68 18.43 -14.21 0.02
CA PRO A 68 19.87 -14.05 0.12
C PRO A 68 20.60 -14.97 -0.86
N ILE A 69 21.64 -14.46 -1.52
CA ILE A 69 22.54 -15.26 -2.36
C ILE A 69 23.92 -15.43 -1.70
N SER A 70 24.56 -16.57 -1.95
CA SER A 70 25.77 -17.07 -1.26
C SER A 70 27.02 -16.15 -1.27
N ARG A 71 26.97 -15.02 -1.98
CA ARG A 71 28.09 -14.07 -2.16
C ARG A 71 27.71 -12.62 -1.82
N SER A 72 26.94 -12.42 -0.74
CA SER A 72 26.56 -11.11 -0.16
C SER A 72 25.58 -10.23 -0.97
N GLY A 73 24.85 -10.81 -1.91
CA GLY A 73 23.74 -10.13 -2.58
C GLY A 73 22.39 -10.60 -2.06
N VAL A 74 21.35 -9.89 -2.45
CA VAL A 74 19.95 -10.28 -2.27
C VAL A 74 19.28 -10.22 -3.63
N ILE A 75 18.48 -11.23 -3.95
CA ILE A 75 17.53 -11.17 -5.07
C ILE A 75 16.19 -10.81 -4.48
N ARG A 76 15.63 -9.68 -4.90
CA ARG A 76 14.27 -9.30 -4.55
C ARG A 76 13.30 -10.01 -5.50
N VAL A 77 12.43 -10.84 -4.93
CA VAL A 77 11.41 -11.59 -5.65
C VAL A 77 10.07 -10.89 -5.45
N TYR A 78 9.35 -10.64 -6.54
CA TYR A 78 8.00 -10.09 -6.52
C TYR A 78 7.00 -11.20 -6.81
N PRO A 79 6.45 -11.86 -5.78
CA PRO A 79 5.66 -13.05 -5.98
C PRO A 79 4.28 -12.69 -6.50
N PHE A 80 3.73 -13.54 -7.36
CA PHE A 80 2.38 -13.41 -7.87
C PHE A 80 1.68 -14.78 -7.94
N VAL A 81 0.35 -14.74 -7.96
CA VAL A 81 -0.52 -15.87 -8.30
C VAL A 81 -1.56 -15.42 -9.30
N PHE A 82 -2.16 -16.36 -10.02
CA PHE A 82 -3.26 -16.08 -10.91
C PHE A 82 -4.37 -17.12 -10.74
N GLU A 83 -5.60 -16.68 -10.95
CA GLU A 83 -6.73 -17.60 -11.04
C GLU A 83 -6.77 -18.20 -12.44
N LEU A 84 -6.72 -19.53 -12.55
CA LEU A 84 -6.88 -20.23 -13.83
C LEU A 84 -8.32 -20.08 -14.34
N PRO A 85 -8.54 -19.46 -15.52
CA PRO A 85 -9.87 -19.40 -16.11
C PRO A 85 -10.52 -20.77 -16.28
N ARG A 86 -11.83 -20.86 -16.02
CA ARG A 86 -12.60 -22.09 -16.27
C ARG A 86 -12.52 -22.47 -17.76
N GLY A 87 -12.39 -23.77 -18.04
CA GLY A 87 -12.38 -24.29 -19.42
C GLY A 87 -11.01 -24.36 -20.10
N LEU A 88 -9.92 -24.03 -19.39
CA LEU A 88 -8.56 -24.29 -19.86
C LEU A 88 -8.17 -25.76 -19.63
N GLU A 89 -8.83 -26.67 -20.34
CA GLU A 89 -8.48 -28.11 -20.33
C GLU A 89 -7.08 -28.38 -20.92
N ASN A 90 -6.50 -27.37 -21.60
CA ASN A 90 -5.22 -27.46 -22.30
C ASN A 90 -4.14 -26.50 -21.76
N PHE A 91 -4.26 -25.98 -20.54
CA PHE A 91 -3.18 -25.18 -19.93
C PHE A 91 -1.86 -25.94 -20.03
N LYS A 92 -0.88 -25.38 -20.73
CA LYS A 92 0.46 -25.93 -20.87
C LYS A 92 1.49 -24.83 -20.65
N MET A 93 2.61 -25.23 -20.07
CA MET A 93 3.83 -24.45 -20.16
C MET A 93 4.31 -24.42 -21.61
N ARG A 94 4.80 -23.27 -22.04
CA ARG A 94 5.51 -23.01 -23.30
C ARG A 94 6.86 -22.39 -22.93
N GLY A 95 7.81 -22.45 -23.85
CA GLY A 95 9.16 -21.90 -23.60
C GLY A 95 10.22 -22.97 -23.40
N THR A 96 11.47 -22.52 -23.41
CA THR A 96 12.67 -23.39 -23.39
C THR A 96 13.25 -23.57 -21.99
N GLU A 97 12.71 -22.87 -20.99
CA GLU A 97 13.27 -22.85 -19.63
C GLU A 97 12.78 -24.01 -18.76
N HIS A 98 11.70 -24.68 -19.17
CA HIS A 98 11.04 -25.72 -18.38
C HIS A 98 11.03 -27.06 -19.12
N ASP A 99 11.66 -28.08 -18.55
CA ASP A 99 11.69 -29.44 -19.13
C ASP A 99 10.42 -30.24 -18.84
N LYS A 100 9.73 -29.93 -17.73
CA LYS A 100 8.54 -30.65 -17.26
C LYS A 100 7.66 -29.73 -16.41
N MET A 101 6.35 -29.91 -16.52
CA MET A 101 5.37 -29.30 -15.61
C MET A 101 4.61 -30.38 -14.82
N THR A 102 4.17 -30.04 -13.62
CA THR A 102 3.24 -30.87 -12.84
C THR A 102 2.28 -29.97 -12.09
N PHE A 103 1.02 -30.38 -12.02
CA PHE A 103 0.09 -29.82 -11.05
C PHE A 103 0.35 -30.47 -9.70
N MET A 104 0.21 -29.69 -8.63
CA MET A 104 0.41 -30.12 -7.26
C MET A 104 -0.71 -29.54 -6.41
N LEU A 105 -1.29 -30.34 -5.53
CA LEU A 105 -2.22 -29.82 -4.53
C LEU A 105 -1.43 -28.95 -3.53
N ILE A 106 -2.11 -27.98 -2.92
CA ILE A 106 -1.46 -27.09 -1.94
C ILE A 106 -0.85 -27.91 -0.80
N ASP A 107 -1.62 -28.83 -0.22
CA ASP A 107 -1.13 -29.68 0.88
C ASP A 107 0.10 -30.51 0.46
N ASP A 108 0.09 -31.08 -0.76
CA ASP A 108 1.24 -31.81 -1.30
C ASP A 108 2.46 -30.89 -1.45
N PHE A 109 2.27 -29.64 -1.91
CA PHE A 109 3.34 -28.66 -2.06
C PHE A 109 3.96 -28.25 -0.73
N LEU A 110 3.11 -27.97 0.27
CA LEU A 110 3.54 -27.58 1.61
C LEU A 110 4.28 -28.71 2.32
N GLU A 111 3.84 -29.97 2.14
CA GLU A 111 4.44 -31.17 2.75
C GLU A 111 5.60 -31.78 1.95
N SER A 112 5.84 -31.32 0.72
CA SER A 112 6.85 -31.90 -0.16
C SER A 112 8.28 -31.64 0.32
N ASP A 113 9.10 -32.69 0.25
CA ASP A 113 10.56 -32.67 0.41
C ASP A 113 11.29 -32.42 -0.93
N ALA A 114 10.56 -32.09 -2.01
CA ALA A 114 11.17 -31.80 -3.29
C ALA A 114 12.09 -30.57 -3.22
N GLN A 115 13.08 -30.54 -4.12
CA GLN A 115 13.97 -29.39 -4.24
C GLN A 115 13.23 -28.26 -4.95
N PHE A 116 12.89 -27.20 -4.22
CA PHE A 116 12.28 -25.98 -4.76
C PHE A 116 13.28 -24.84 -4.78
N VAL A 117 13.10 -23.88 -5.69
CA VAL A 117 13.89 -22.64 -5.65
C VAL A 117 13.79 -22.00 -4.25
N PRO A 118 14.87 -21.40 -3.72
CA PRO A 118 14.88 -20.88 -2.37
C PRO A 118 13.71 -19.95 -2.09
N MET A 119 13.07 -20.14 -0.93
CA MET A 119 11.94 -19.35 -0.45
C MET A 119 10.66 -19.44 -1.30
N LEU A 120 10.52 -20.42 -2.20
CA LEU A 120 9.30 -20.57 -3.01
C LEU A 120 8.02 -20.69 -2.16
N LYS A 121 8.05 -21.46 -1.06
CA LYS A 121 6.90 -21.60 -0.14
C LYS A 121 6.52 -20.26 0.50
N ARG A 122 7.51 -19.46 0.87
CA ARG A 122 7.29 -18.10 1.41
C ARG A 122 6.78 -17.13 0.34
N ALA A 123 7.33 -17.18 -0.87
CA ALA A 123 6.83 -16.41 -2.01
C ALA A 123 5.37 -16.74 -2.32
N PHE A 124 5.03 -18.03 -2.36
CA PHE A 124 3.65 -18.52 -2.50
C PHE A 124 2.76 -17.94 -1.39
N HIS A 125 3.19 -18.05 -0.13
CA HIS A 125 2.45 -17.52 1.01
C HIS A 125 2.16 -16.02 0.90
N HIS A 126 3.16 -15.23 0.47
CA HIS A 126 3.03 -13.79 0.24
C HIS A 126 2.01 -13.47 -0.88
N ALA A 127 2.05 -14.20 -2.00
CA ALA A 127 1.17 -13.94 -3.14
C ALA A 127 -0.28 -14.41 -2.91
N THR A 128 -0.50 -15.42 -2.07
CA THR A 128 -1.85 -15.89 -1.70
C THR A 128 -2.41 -15.20 -0.46
N PHE A 129 -1.68 -14.28 0.17
CA PHE A 129 -2.04 -13.68 1.46
C PHE A 129 -2.41 -14.71 2.53
N GLY A 130 -1.77 -15.89 2.51
CA GLY A 130 -2.11 -16.99 3.41
C GLY A 130 -3.57 -17.46 3.37
N CYS A 131 -4.28 -17.33 2.25
CA CYS A 131 -5.69 -17.74 2.14
C CYS A 131 -5.93 -19.24 2.39
N TYR A 132 -4.88 -20.06 2.29
CA TYR A 132 -4.92 -21.50 2.56
C TYR A 132 -4.69 -21.86 4.03
N ILE A 133 -4.39 -20.87 4.90
CA ILE A 133 -4.06 -21.10 6.30
C ILE A 133 -5.23 -20.72 7.20
N ASP A 134 -5.46 -21.55 8.21
CA ASP A 134 -6.37 -21.21 9.30
C ASP A 134 -5.68 -20.23 10.26
N LEU A 135 -6.15 -18.97 10.24
CA LEU A 135 -5.65 -17.91 11.11
C LEU A 135 -6.62 -17.70 12.27
N PRO A 136 -6.13 -17.36 13.47
CA PRO A 136 -6.97 -17.02 14.60
C PRO A 136 -8.09 -16.03 14.23
N LYS A 137 -9.32 -16.32 14.67
CA LYS A 137 -10.51 -15.50 14.38
C LYS A 137 -10.30 -13.98 14.57
N PRO A 138 -9.65 -13.49 15.65
CA PRO A 138 -9.40 -12.05 15.81
C PRO A 138 -8.55 -11.43 14.69
N ILE A 139 -7.64 -12.18 14.09
CA ILE A 139 -6.82 -11.73 12.96
C ILE A 139 -7.68 -11.62 11.70
N ARG A 140 -8.59 -12.57 11.45
CA ARG A 140 -9.54 -12.52 10.32
C ARG A 140 -10.55 -11.37 10.46
N GLU A 141 -11.03 -11.10 11.67
CA GLU A 141 -11.89 -9.94 11.94
C GLU A 141 -11.18 -8.62 11.67
N TRP A 142 -9.92 -8.51 12.11
CA TRP A 142 -9.07 -7.34 11.82
C TRP A 142 -8.78 -7.17 10.32
N GLU A 143 -8.50 -8.27 9.60
CA GLU A 143 -8.27 -8.26 8.16
C GLU A 143 -9.47 -7.67 7.41
N GLY A 144 -10.69 -7.96 7.87
CA GLY A 144 -11.96 -7.49 7.31
C GLY A 144 -12.33 -6.04 7.63
N ASP A 145 -11.58 -5.33 8.48
CA ASP A 145 -11.90 -3.94 8.83
C ASP A 145 -11.70 -3.01 7.63
N ARG A 146 -12.79 -2.35 7.20
CA ARG A 146 -12.80 -1.34 6.12
C ARG A 146 -13.24 0.04 6.61
N VAL A 147 -13.34 0.23 7.92
CA VAL A 147 -13.84 1.46 8.55
C VAL A 147 -12.69 2.27 9.16
N ASN A 148 -11.70 1.58 9.73
CA ASN A 148 -10.60 2.22 10.42
C ASN A 148 -9.38 2.46 9.50
N GLY A 149 -8.71 3.59 9.69
CA GLY A 149 -7.51 3.94 8.92
C GLY A 149 -6.26 3.16 9.34
N ALA A 150 -5.24 3.16 8.47
CA ALA A 150 -4.02 2.36 8.63
C ALA A 150 -3.29 2.55 9.98
N ALA A 151 -3.24 3.78 10.51
CA ALA A 151 -2.57 4.04 11.80
C ALA A 151 -3.29 3.39 12.99
N HIS A 152 -4.62 3.26 12.93
CA HIS A 152 -5.39 2.54 13.95
C HIS A 152 -5.16 1.03 13.80
N LEU A 153 -5.29 0.53 12.56
CA LEU A 153 -5.12 -0.90 12.26
C LEU A 153 -3.71 -1.40 12.57
N ALA A 154 -2.67 -0.60 12.37
CA ALA A 154 -1.29 -0.94 12.75
C ALA A 154 -1.14 -1.18 14.26
N ARG A 155 -1.80 -0.39 15.11
CA ARG A 155 -1.74 -0.58 16.58
C ARG A 155 -2.48 -1.83 17.03
N LEU A 156 -3.63 -2.10 16.41
CA LEU A 156 -4.37 -3.33 16.64
C LEU A 156 -3.55 -4.54 16.18
N ALA A 157 -2.91 -4.47 15.01
CA ALA A 157 -2.03 -5.50 14.49
C ALA A 157 -0.90 -5.83 15.47
N VAL A 158 -0.25 -4.83 16.07
CA VAL A 158 0.80 -5.03 17.10
C VAL A 158 0.25 -5.74 18.34
N SER A 159 -0.98 -5.42 18.74
CA SER A 159 -1.62 -6.07 19.90
C SER A 159 -2.00 -7.52 19.59
N LEU A 160 -2.48 -7.80 18.37
CA LEU A 160 -2.79 -9.14 17.89
C LEU A 160 -1.52 -10.00 17.77
N ALA A 161 -0.47 -9.46 17.16
CA ALA A 161 0.82 -10.13 17.03
C ALA A 161 1.41 -10.51 18.39
N ASN A 162 1.31 -9.62 19.39
CA ASN A 162 1.71 -9.92 20.76
C ASN A 162 0.87 -11.03 21.40
N SER A 163 -0.46 -10.99 21.24
CA SER A 163 -1.38 -11.97 21.82
C SER A 163 -1.20 -13.37 21.23
N HIS A 164 -0.66 -13.45 20.01
CA HIS A 164 -0.37 -14.68 19.29
C HIS A 164 1.14 -14.97 19.17
N GLN A 165 1.99 -14.33 19.99
CA GLN A 165 3.43 -14.63 20.00
C GLN A 165 3.64 -16.12 20.35
N GLY A 166 4.56 -16.78 19.65
CA GLY A 166 4.85 -18.20 19.82
C GLY A 166 3.90 -19.12 19.04
N THR A 167 2.81 -18.57 18.49
CA THR A 167 2.04 -19.27 17.44
C THR A 167 2.91 -19.27 16.18
N GLN A 168 3.54 -20.41 15.92
CA GLN A 168 4.17 -20.68 14.63
C GLN A 168 3.07 -21.08 13.67
N ILE A 169 2.96 -20.36 12.58
CA ILE A 169 2.03 -20.69 11.51
C ILE A 169 2.80 -21.55 10.52
N ASP A 170 2.34 -22.78 10.36
CA ASP A 170 2.92 -23.74 9.42
C ASP A 170 2.65 -23.27 7.99
N ILE A 171 3.72 -22.99 7.24
CA ILE A 171 3.68 -22.67 5.81
C ILE A 171 4.38 -23.76 4.98
N GLY A 172 4.55 -24.94 5.58
CA GLY A 172 5.14 -26.14 5.03
C GLY A 172 5.99 -26.87 6.06
N LYS A 173 6.18 -28.18 5.84
CA LYS A 173 6.86 -29.15 6.72
C LYS A 173 8.15 -28.69 7.43
N HIS A 174 8.87 -27.72 6.87
CA HIS A 174 10.10 -27.14 7.43
C HIS A 174 10.14 -25.61 7.43
N ASP A 175 9.07 -24.94 7.02
CA ASP A 175 8.98 -23.49 6.94
C ASP A 175 7.84 -23.00 7.83
N THR A 176 8.17 -22.16 8.80
CA THR A 176 7.19 -21.50 9.66
C THR A 176 7.30 -20.00 9.51
N ILE A 177 6.17 -19.35 9.69
CA ILE A 177 6.09 -17.90 9.74
C ILE A 177 5.47 -17.46 11.06
N SER A 178 5.89 -16.30 11.55
CA SER A 178 5.30 -15.73 12.75
C SER A 178 3.90 -15.19 12.46
N ALA A 179 3.08 -15.08 13.51
CA ALA A 179 1.81 -14.36 13.44
C ALA A 179 1.98 -12.92 12.93
N ALA A 180 3.05 -12.23 13.33
CA ALA A 180 3.32 -10.86 12.89
C ALA A 180 3.52 -10.77 11.38
N LEU A 181 4.38 -11.63 10.82
CA LEU A 181 4.62 -11.66 9.38
C LEU A 181 3.39 -12.13 8.61
N SER A 182 2.57 -13.03 9.19
CA SER A 182 1.26 -13.41 8.62
C SER A 182 0.32 -12.21 8.51
N ILE A 183 0.18 -11.45 9.59
CA ILE A 183 -0.64 -10.22 9.64
C ILE A 183 -0.18 -9.20 8.59
N ALA A 184 1.13 -9.05 8.38
CA ALA A 184 1.68 -8.11 7.42
C ALA A 184 1.16 -8.33 5.98
N MET A 185 0.98 -9.58 5.56
CA MET A 185 0.59 -9.90 4.19
C MET A 185 -0.92 -9.84 3.95
N LEU A 186 -1.75 -9.79 4.99
CA LEU A 186 -3.21 -9.72 4.83
C LEU A 186 -3.68 -8.36 4.29
N ARG A 187 -2.88 -7.31 4.50
CA ARG A 187 -3.17 -5.93 4.07
C ARG A 187 -1.91 -5.27 3.47
N PRO A 188 -1.38 -5.79 2.36
CA PRO A 188 -0.07 -5.37 1.82
C PRO A 188 -0.06 -3.90 1.36
N SER A 189 -1.21 -3.38 0.93
CA SER A 189 -1.45 -1.96 0.59
C SER A 189 -1.20 -1.00 1.75
N MET A 190 -1.31 -1.47 3.01
CA MET A 190 -1.22 -0.66 4.21
C MET A 190 0.18 -0.76 4.82
N VAL A 191 1.14 -0.09 4.20
CA VAL A 191 2.57 -0.10 4.58
C VAL A 191 2.84 0.13 6.09
N PRO A 192 2.10 0.98 6.84
CA PRO A 192 2.28 1.09 8.29
C PRO A 192 2.12 -0.22 9.04
N ILE A 193 1.21 -1.09 8.60
CA ILE A 193 1.03 -2.42 9.19
C ILE A 193 2.25 -3.27 8.90
N VAL A 194 2.68 -3.33 7.63
CA VAL A 194 3.83 -4.12 7.19
C VAL A 194 5.08 -3.72 7.98
N ASN A 195 5.38 -2.43 8.02
CA ASN A 195 6.53 -1.89 8.74
C ASN A 195 6.44 -2.14 10.26
N ALA A 196 5.26 -1.98 10.86
CA ALA A 196 5.06 -2.29 12.27
C ALA A 196 5.26 -3.78 12.56
N MET A 197 4.80 -4.67 11.69
CA MET A 197 4.94 -6.13 11.87
C MET A 197 6.37 -6.60 11.68
N VAL A 198 7.10 -6.09 10.68
CA VAL A 198 8.53 -6.38 10.50
C VAL A 198 9.31 -5.89 11.72
N LYS A 199 9.04 -4.67 12.19
CA LYS A 199 9.67 -4.15 13.41
C LYS A 199 9.36 -5.01 14.62
N PHE A 200 8.09 -5.35 14.84
CA PHE A 200 7.67 -6.19 15.95
C PHE A 200 8.33 -7.57 15.90
N ASP A 201 8.35 -8.23 14.73
CA ASP A 201 8.96 -9.55 14.55
C ASP A 201 10.46 -9.54 14.87
N ASN A 202 11.19 -8.53 14.37
CA ASN A 202 12.61 -8.37 14.64
C ASN A 202 12.89 -8.17 16.13
N HIS A 203 12.09 -7.33 16.80
CA HIS A 203 12.21 -7.13 18.24
C HIS A 203 11.87 -8.42 19.02
N ALA A 204 10.75 -9.07 18.71
CA ALA A 204 10.30 -10.27 19.42
C ALA A 204 11.24 -11.49 19.27
N ARG A 205 12.19 -11.46 18.32
CA ARG A 205 13.28 -12.45 18.19
C ARG A 205 14.44 -12.20 19.17
N CYS A 206 14.64 -10.97 19.61
CA CYS A 206 15.76 -10.57 20.46
C CYS A 206 15.34 -10.25 21.90
N GLU A 207 14.07 -9.93 22.13
CA GLU A 207 13.48 -9.58 23.42
C GLU A 207 12.10 -10.26 23.61
N SER A 208 11.43 -10.02 24.74
CA SER A 208 10.08 -10.53 24.97
C SER A 208 9.07 -9.84 24.03
N ALA A 209 7.97 -10.52 23.66
CA ALA A 209 6.96 -9.87 22.82
C ALA A 209 6.34 -8.64 23.47
N GLU A 210 6.20 -8.62 24.80
CA GLU A 210 5.67 -7.45 25.48
C GLU A 210 6.62 -6.25 25.33
N ALA A 211 7.94 -6.46 25.41
CA ALA A 211 8.92 -5.41 25.13
C ALA A 211 8.85 -4.96 23.66
N ALA A 212 8.76 -5.92 22.72
CA ALA A 212 8.59 -5.63 21.30
C ALA A 212 7.30 -4.84 21.01
N ARG A 213 6.19 -5.15 21.71
CA ARG A 213 4.90 -4.47 21.62
C ARG A 213 5.04 -3.01 22.07
N ILE A 214 5.60 -2.79 23.26
CA ILE A 214 5.80 -1.45 23.83
C ILE A 214 6.70 -0.62 22.92
N SER A 215 7.83 -1.18 22.48
CA SER A 215 8.78 -0.52 21.57
C SER A 215 8.13 -0.12 20.25
N THR A 216 7.37 -1.04 19.63
CA THR A 216 6.72 -0.81 18.34
C THR A 216 5.61 0.23 18.45
N LEU A 217 4.74 0.15 19.47
CA LEU A 217 3.67 1.13 19.68
C LEU A 217 4.23 2.53 19.98
N SER A 218 5.23 2.62 20.87
CA SER A 218 5.91 3.87 21.19
C SER A 218 6.51 4.52 19.94
N SER A 219 7.12 3.71 19.07
CA SER A 219 7.65 4.17 17.79
C SER A 219 6.58 4.71 16.85
N LEU A 220 5.42 4.05 16.76
CA LEU A 220 4.29 4.53 15.94
C LEU A 220 3.76 5.86 16.48
N ASP A 221 3.61 5.99 17.80
CA ASP A 221 3.17 7.23 18.44
C ASP A 221 4.15 8.38 18.23
N ALA A 222 5.44 8.12 18.38
CA ALA A 222 6.49 9.10 18.14
C ALA A 222 6.48 9.58 16.68
N ALA A 223 6.33 8.67 15.72
CA ALA A 223 6.28 8.98 14.29
C ALA A 223 5.08 9.87 13.95
N VAL A 224 3.87 9.51 14.42
CA VAL A 224 2.65 10.32 14.22
C VAL A 224 2.78 11.68 14.89
N LYS A 225 3.30 11.75 16.12
CA LYS A 225 3.49 13.03 16.80
C LYS A 225 4.45 13.94 16.02
N ALA A 226 5.57 13.40 15.56
CA ALA A 226 6.57 14.15 14.80
C ALA A 226 5.99 14.66 13.47
N SER A 227 5.18 13.87 12.77
CA SER A 227 4.55 14.30 11.52
C SER A 227 3.52 15.41 11.74
N VAL A 228 2.67 15.28 12.77
CA VAL A 228 1.70 16.33 13.15
C VAL A 228 2.43 17.62 13.50
N ASP A 229 3.48 17.56 14.33
CA ASP A 229 4.22 18.75 14.78
C ASP A 229 4.97 19.42 13.60
N LEU A 230 5.50 18.65 12.63
CA LEU A 230 6.08 19.19 11.41
C LEU A 230 5.01 19.86 10.52
N ALA A 231 3.92 19.15 10.25
CA ALA A 231 2.87 19.62 9.34
C ALA A 231 2.18 20.88 9.87
N VAL A 232 1.85 20.93 11.17
CA VAL A 232 1.27 22.13 11.79
C VAL A 232 2.17 23.35 11.61
N ARG A 233 3.48 23.23 11.88
CA ARG A 233 4.42 24.34 11.67
C ARG A 233 4.47 24.82 10.22
N LYS A 234 4.47 23.89 9.26
CA LYS A 234 4.54 24.20 7.83
C LYS A 234 3.25 24.84 7.31
N VAL A 235 2.10 24.32 7.73
CA VAL A 235 0.78 24.85 7.38
C VAL A 235 0.58 26.23 7.99
N LEU A 236 0.90 26.43 9.27
CA LEU A 236 0.79 27.75 9.91
C LEU A 236 1.68 28.79 9.23
N LYS A 237 2.94 28.45 8.92
CA LYS A 237 3.82 29.36 8.17
C LYS A 237 3.25 29.77 6.81
N TYR A 238 2.57 28.84 6.12
CA TYR A 238 1.91 29.14 4.85
C TYR A 238 0.68 30.03 5.04
N ILE A 239 -0.14 29.74 6.05
CA ILE A 239 -1.32 30.55 6.40
C ILE A 239 -0.93 31.96 6.80
N GLU A 240 0.11 32.14 7.62
CA GLU A 240 0.64 33.46 8.01
C GLU A 240 1.03 34.30 6.79
N LYS A 241 1.68 33.67 5.79
CA LYS A 241 2.00 34.32 4.52
C LYS A 241 0.72 34.79 3.79
N LEU A 242 -0.31 33.94 3.72
CA LEU A 242 -1.59 34.32 3.11
C LEU A 242 -2.31 35.44 3.88
N MET A 243 -2.27 35.42 5.22
CA MET A 243 -2.88 36.46 6.05
C MET A 243 -2.18 37.82 5.93
N SER A 244 -0.88 37.82 5.61
CA SER A 244 -0.14 39.06 5.37
C SER A 244 -0.51 39.74 4.04
N ASP A 245 -1.18 39.03 3.14
CA ASP A 245 -1.73 39.58 1.91
C ASP A 245 -3.08 40.26 2.20
N SER A 246 -3.10 41.59 2.11
CA SER A 246 -4.28 42.41 2.41
C SER A 246 -5.45 42.20 1.44
N SER A 247 -5.23 41.51 0.31
CA SER A 247 -6.31 41.11 -0.59
C SER A 247 -7.15 39.95 -0.03
N GLN A 248 -6.61 39.20 0.93
CA GLN A 248 -7.22 37.97 1.41
C GLN A 248 -8.23 38.24 2.53
N ARG A 249 -9.51 38.01 2.25
CA ARG A 249 -10.61 38.20 3.22
C ARG A 249 -11.00 36.94 4.00
N LYS A 250 -10.52 35.78 3.57
CA LYS A 250 -10.73 34.47 4.21
C LYS A 250 -9.69 33.49 3.71
N ILE A 251 -9.33 32.49 4.50
CA ILE A 251 -8.46 31.40 4.07
C ILE A 251 -9.26 30.10 4.14
N VAL A 252 -9.05 29.24 3.15
CA VAL A 252 -9.78 27.99 2.98
C VAL A 252 -8.78 26.87 2.77
N LEU A 253 -8.81 25.90 3.68
CA LEU A 253 -8.06 24.64 3.56
C LEU A 253 -8.97 23.57 2.98
N GLY A 254 -8.49 22.86 1.96
CA GLY A 254 -9.13 21.66 1.45
C GLY A 254 -8.50 20.41 2.05
N THR A 255 -9.29 19.35 2.23
CA THR A 255 -8.79 18.00 2.55
C THR A 255 -9.56 16.94 1.78
N PHE A 256 -8.88 15.82 1.49
CA PHE A 256 -9.44 14.68 0.78
C PHE A 256 -9.39 13.42 1.65
N SER A 257 -10.47 12.64 1.63
CA SER A 257 -10.73 11.48 2.49
C SER A 257 -10.66 11.81 3.98
N ARG A 258 -10.52 10.79 4.84
CA ARG A 258 -10.49 10.90 6.30
C ARG A 258 -9.19 10.32 6.84
N SER A 259 -8.35 11.20 7.38
CA SER A 259 -7.10 10.81 8.04
C SER A 259 -7.07 11.32 9.48
N SER A 260 -6.76 10.45 10.43
CA SER A 260 -6.59 10.83 11.84
C SER A 260 -5.42 11.78 12.05
N THR A 261 -4.35 11.64 11.25
CA THR A 261 -3.20 12.55 11.23
C THR A 261 -3.62 13.92 10.72
N LEU A 262 -4.32 14.00 9.58
CA LEU A 262 -4.83 15.28 9.07
C LEU A 262 -5.82 15.94 10.03
N LYS A 263 -6.71 15.15 10.65
CA LYS A 263 -7.63 15.64 11.66
C LYS A 263 -6.91 16.32 12.82
N SER A 264 -5.82 15.71 13.29
CA SER A 264 -4.99 16.28 14.37
C SER A 264 -4.27 17.56 13.93
N ILE A 265 -3.77 17.59 12.69
CA ILE A 265 -3.13 18.78 12.10
C ILE A 265 -4.13 19.93 11.99
N ILE A 266 -5.28 19.69 11.35
CA ILE A 266 -6.29 20.72 11.08
C ILE A 266 -6.83 21.29 12.39
N ARG A 267 -7.14 20.47 13.40
CA ARG A 267 -7.58 20.96 14.72
C ARG A 267 -6.54 21.87 15.37
N LYS A 268 -5.27 21.46 15.42
CA LYS A 268 -4.19 22.28 15.98
C LYS A 268 -4.00 23.59 15.20
N VAL A 269 -4.15 23.56 13.87
CA VAL A 269 -4.08 24.75 13.02
C VAL A 269 -5.25 25.71 13.31
N LEU A 270 -6.48 25.19 13.39
CA LEU A 270 -7.67 25.97 13.75
C LEU A 270 -7.52 26.61 15.14
N ASP A 271 -7.05 25.85 16.13
CA ASP A 271 -6.82 26.35 17.49
C ASP A 271 -5.80 27.50 17.52
N ALA A 272 -4.70 27.36 16.76
CA ALA A 272 -3.67 28.39 16.68
C ALA A 272 -4.14 29.66 15.93
N VAL A 273 -5.06 29.50 14.97
CA VAL A 273 -5.58 30.59 14.13
C VAL A 273 -6.85 31.22 14.69
N GLY A 274 -7.54 30.58 15.65
CA GLY A 274 -8.89 30.97 16.10
C GLY A 274 -9.07 32.40 16.64
N GLN A 275 -7.98 33.15 16.85
CA GLN A 275 -7.99 34.57 17.24
C GLN A 275 -7.58 35.53 16.10
N SER A 276 -7.36 35.02 14.89
CA SER A 276 -6.94 35.82 13.74
C SER A 276 -8.11 36.63 13.16
N PRO A 277 -7.87 37.87 12.69
CA PRO A 277 -8.89 38.66 12.01
C PRO A 277 -9.34 38.08 10.66
N VAL A 278 -8.52 37.22 10.05
CA VAL A 278 -8.86 36.54 8.78
C VAL A 278 -9.44 35.17 9.10
N PRO A 279 -10.72 34.90 8.76
CA PRO A 279 -11.35 33.63 9.09
C PRO A 279 -10.71 32.47 8.30
N LEU A 280 -10.50 31.35 8.99
CA LEU A 280 -10.02 30.10 8.41
C LEU A 280 -11.16 29.09 8.37
N THR A 281 -11.45 28.55 7.19
CA THR A 281 -12.48 27.52 6.99
C THR A 281 -11.88 26.24 6.40
N VAL A 282 -12.52 25.12 6.67
CA VAL A 282 -12.10 23.80 6.16
C VAL A 282 -13.18 23.24 5.26
N LEU A 283 -12.78 22.80 4.06
CA LEU A 283 -13.62 22.05 3.14
C LEU A 283 -13.10 20.61 3.05
N CYS A 284 -14.01 19.64 3.12
CA CYS A 284 -13.74 18.23 2.92
C CYS A 284 -14.37 17.79 1.59
N SER A 285 -13.62 17.09 0.75
CA SER A 285 -14.19 16.38 -0.40
C SER A 285 -14.89 15.12 0.08
N GLN A 286 -16.07 14.80 -0.45
CA GLN A 286 -16.87 13.62 -0.06
C GLN A 286 -16.06 12.32 -0.13
N SER A 287 -15.19 12.17 -1.13
CA SER A 287 -14.29 11.04 -1.34
C SER A 287 -15.04 9.75 -1.64
N SER A 288 -15.82 9.77 -2.72
CA SER A 288 -16.57 8.61 -3.21
C SER A 288 -15.64 7.48 -3.68
N PRO A 289 -16.04 6.19 -3.57
CA PRO A 289 -17.33 5.67 -3.11
C PRO A 289 -17.45 5.45 -1.58
N GLY A 290 -16.54 5.97 -0.75
CA GLY A 290 -16.54 5.71 0.70
C GLY A 290 -17.17 6.79 1.57
N GLU A 291 -17.43 7.98 1.01
CA GLU A 291 -18.03 9.13 1.70
C GLU A 291 -17.27 9.54 2.99
N GLU A 292 -15.98 9.20 3.04
CA GLU A 292 -15.11 9.40 4.21
C GLU A 292 -14.99 10.90 4.57
N GLY A 293 -15.15 11.79 3.58
CA GLY A 293 -15.15 13.23 3.76
C GLY A 293 -16.28 13.74 4.66
N GLU A 294 -17.44 13.08 4.67
CA GLU A 294 -18.55 13.45 5.54
C GLU A 294 -18.20 13.20 7.01
N LEU A 295 -17.59 12.05 7.28
CA LEU A 295 -17.07 11.71 8.60
C LEU A 295 -15.94 12.67 9.02
N MET A 296 -15.08 13.08 8.08
CA MET A 296 -14.03 14.07 8.33
C MET A 296 -14.59 15.45 8.66
N ALA A 297 -15.64 15.90 7.95
CA ALA A 297 -16.32 17.17 8.25
C ALA A 297 -17.02 17.14 9.61
N ASN A 298 -17.69 16.03 9.95
CA ASN A 298 -18.30 15.84 11.27
C ASN A 298 -17.26 15.79 12.41
N ASP A 299 -16.06 15.31 12.11
CA ASP A 299 -14.93 15.26 13.04
C ASP A 299 -14.32 16.66 13.32
N ILE A 300 -14.51 17.65 12.45
CA ILE A 300 -13.85 18.96 12.53
C ILE A 300 -14.91 20.07 12.67
N ALA A 301 -14.93 20.74 13.82
CA ALA A 301 -15.90 21.80 14.08
C ALA A 301 -15.84 22.89 13.00
N GLY A 302 -16.99 23.16 12.37
CA GLY A 302 -17.13 24.19 11.33
C GLY A 302 -16.60 23.80 9.95
N ALA A 303 -16.18 22.55 9.74
CA ALA A 303 -15.86 22.05 8.40
C ALA A 303 -17.14 21.75 7.59
N GLU A 304 -17.07 21.95 6.28
CA GLU A 304 -18.15 21.63 5.33
C GLU A 304 -17.71 20.49 4.42
N CYS A 305 -18.59 19.52 4.17
CA CYS A 305 -18.36 18.48 3.16
C CYS A 305 -19.01 18.89 1.84
N LEU A 306 -18.28 18.74 0.74
CA LEU A 306 -18.74 18.97 -0.62
C LEU A 306 -18.65 17.69 -1.43
N SER A 307 -19.53 17.51 -2.42
CA SER A 307 -19.33 16.46 -3.43
C SER A 307 -17.98 16.64 -4.12
N ASP A 308 -17.38 15.55 -4.60
CA ASP A 308 -16.05 15.60 -5.23
C ASP A 308 -16.00 16.59 -6.41
N ILE A 309 -17.07 16.66 -7.20
CA ILE A 309 -17.20 17.63 -8.30
C ILE A 309 -17.21 19.08 -7.76
N ALA A 310 -18.05 19.37 -6.77
CA ALA A 310 -18.13 20.72 -6.21
C ALA A 310 -16.82 21.13 -5.52
N PHE A 311 -16.10 20.17 -4.92
CA PHE A 311 -14.79 20.41 -4.33
C PHE A 311 -13.76 20.81 -5.41
N LEU A 312 -13.71 20.10 -6.53
CA LEU A 312 -12.86 20.45 -7.67
C LEU A 312 -13.22 21.82 -8.26
N GLU A 313 -14.49 22.16 -8.40
CA GLU A 313 -14.92 23.51 -8.82
C GLU A 313 -14.44 24.62 -7.88
N ARG A 314 -14.31 24.34 -6.57
CA ARG A 314 -13.72 25.30 -5.62
C ARG A 314 -12.22 25.47 -5.80
N ILE A 315 -11.51 24.43 -6.25
CA ILE A 315 -10.09 24.52 -6.62
C ILE A 315 -9.95 25.39 -7.86
N ASP A 316 -10.67 25.07 -8.94
CA ASP A 316 -10.59 25.77 -10.22
C ASP A 316 -10.96 27.25 -10.11
N SER A 317 -11.92 27.58 -9.24
CA SER A 317 -12.32 28.97 -8.97
C SER A 317 -11.42 29.72 -7.98
N GLY A 318 -10.31 29.13 -7.55
CA GLY A 318 -9.35 29.74 -6.62
C GLY A 318 -9.92 29.98 -5.22
N LYS A 319 -10.93 29.20 -4.82
CA LYS A 319 -11.60 29.35 -3.50
C LYS A 319 -10.97 28.47 -2.42
N ILE A 320 -10.07 27.57 -2.79
CA ILE A 320 -9.22 26.78 -1.88
C ILE A 320 -7.78 27.28 -2.03
N HIS A 321 -7.08 27.47 -0.91
CA HIS A 321 -5.76 28.11 -0.90
C HIS A 321 -4.60 27.14 -0.61
N LEU A 322 -4.93 25.98 -0.05
CA LEU A 322 -4.03 24.88 0.25
C LEU A 322 -4.87 23.61 0.39
N VAL A 323 -4.41 22.52 -0.20
CA VAL A 323 -4.99 21.19 -0.01
C VAL A 323 -4.05 20.34 0.83
N LEU A 324 -4.59 19.68 1.86
CA LEU A 324 -3.88 18.70 2.67
C LEU A 324 -4.37 17.30 2.32
N ILE A 325 -3.44 16.39 2.06
CA ILE A 325 -3.73 14.97 1.82
C ILE A 325 -2.89 14.08 2.74
N GLY A 326 -3.36 12.85 2.94
CA GLY A 326 -2.57 11.79 3.58
C GLY A 326 -1.78 10.99 2.56
N ALA A 327 -1.23 9.88 3.04
CA ALA A 327 -0.69 8.80 2.22
C ALA A 327 -0.89 7.47 2.95
N ASP A 328 -0.89 6.38 2.18
CA ASP A 328 -0.87 5.01 2.69
C ASP A 328 0.45 4.29 2.41
N CYS A 329 1.12 4.67 1.33
CA CYS A 329 2.49 4.28 1.00
C CYS A 329 3.21 5.47 0.35
N ILE A 330 4.50 5.63 0.64
CA ILE A 330 5.37 6.60 -0.02
C ILE A 330 6.63 5.86 -0.48
N THR A 331 6.87 5.87 -1.79
CA THR A 331 8.10 5.41 -2.42
C THR A 331 8.95 6.63 -2.81
N PRO A 332 10.18 6.46 -3.34
CA PRO A 332 10.99 7.58 -3.82
C PRO A 332 10.36 8.39 -4.94
N ARG A 333 9.40 7.83 -5.69
CA ARG A 333 8.82 8.43 -6.90
C ARG A 333 7.32 8.69 -6.78
N GLU A 334 6.65 8.00 -5.87
CA GLU A 334 5.20 7.88 -5.91
C GLU A 334 4.60 7.85 -4.50
N ILE A 335 3.32 8.19 -4.44
CA ILE A 335 2.49 8.09 -3.24
C ILE A 335 1.30 7.22 -3.57
N ALA A 336 1.05 6.19 -2.77
CA ALA A 336 -0.25 5.52 -2.78
C ALA A 336 -1.19 6.24 -1.80
N ASN A 337 -2.36 6.62 -2.28
CA ASN A 337 -3.41 7.23 -1.46
C ASN A 337 -4.79 6.87 -2.01
N LYS A 338 -5.86 7.33 -1.35
CA LYS A 338 -7.24 7.11 -1.78
C LYS A 338 -7.46 7.44 -3.27
N VAL A 339 -8.20 6.61 -3.98
CA VAL A 339 -8.67 6.87 -5.35
C VAL A 339 -9.37 8.24 -5.44
N GLY A 340 -9.07 9.00 -6.49
CA GLY A 340 -9.44 10.41 -6.67
C GLY A 340 -8.33 11.41 -6.29
N THR A 341 -7.32 10.99 -5.54
CA THR A 341 -6.18 11.85 -5.16
C THR A 341 -5.39 12.34 -6.37
N ARG A 342 -5.20 11.52 -7.41
CA ARG A 342 -4.46 11.96 -8.61
C ARG A 342 -5.19 13.09 -9.34
N ASN A 343 -6.48 12.90 -9.61
CA ASN A 343 -7.32 13.91 -10.26
C ASN A 343 -7.36 15.21 -9.45
N LEU A 344 -7.43 15.10 -8.12
CA LEU A 344 -7.34 16.23 -7.21
C LEU A 344 -6.00 16.97 -7.34
N ALA A 345 -4.88 16.25 -7.34
CA ALA A 345 -3.55 16.84 -7.45
C ALA A 345 -3.35 17.53 -8.81
N ASP A 346 -3.84 16.93 -9.90
CA ASP A 346 -3.83 17.54 -11.24
C ASP A 346 -4.67 18.82 -11.31
N ALA A 347 -5.86 18.84 -10.71
CA ALA A 347 -6.70 20.05 -10.65
C ALA A 347 -6.02 21.17 -9.83
N CYS A 348 -5.44 20.83 -8.68
CA CYS A 348 -4.66 21.75 -7.86
C CYS A 348 -3.50 22.36 -8.63
N ARG A 349 -2.73 21.54 -9.36
CA ARG A 349 -1.62 21.98 -10.21
C ARG A 349 -2.11 22.92 -11.32
N GLY A 350 -3.22 22.60 -11.97
CA GLY A 350 -3.83 23.44 -13.01
C GLY A 350 -4.29 24.81 -12.49
N ALA A 351 -4.78 24.86 -11.24
CA ALA A 351 -5.26 26.08 -10.59
C ALA A 351 -4.17 26.83 -9.79
N GLY A 352 -2.95 26.30 -9.69
CA GLY A 352 -1.88 26.86 -8.86
C GLY A 352 -2.16 26.79 -7.35
N VAL A 353 -2.99 25.85 -6.91
CA VAL A 353 -3.28 25.58 -5.49
C VAL A 353 -2.27 24.55 -4.99
N PRO A 354 -1.48 24.83 -3.94
CA PRO A 354 -0.50 23.86 -3.46
C PRO A 354 -1.16 22.66 -2.76
N VAL A 355 -0.53 21.50 -2.91
CA VAL A 355 -0.89 20.24 -2.26
C VAL A 355 0.21 19.80 -1.30
N TYR A 356 -0.11 19.69 -0.01
CA TYR A 356 0.79 19.13 0.99
C TYR A 356 0.35 17.73 1.39
N CYS A 357 1.21 16.73 1.14
CA CYS A 357 1.04 15.39 1.67
C CYS A 357 1.64 15.33 3.09
N CYS A 358 0.79 15.09 4.09
CA CYS A 358 1.19 14.98 5.48
C CYS A 358 1.23 13.50 5.90
N ALA A 359 2.42 12.96 6.13
CA ALA A 359 2.62 11.55 6.46
C ALA A 359 3.70 11.37 7.54
N ASP A 360 3.67 10.24 8.23
CA ASP A 360 4.73 9.81 9.13
C ASP A 360 5.62 8.74 8.50
N ARG A 361 6.78 8.49 9.11
CA ARG A 361 7.79 7.57 8.57
C ARG A 361 7.32 6.12 8.46
N SER A 362 6.25 5.71 9.15
CA SER A 362 5.70 4.35 9.00
C SER A 362 5.09 4.12 7.61
N LYS A 363 4.85 5.19 6.84
CA LYS A 363 4.33 5.15 5.48
C LYS A 363 5.41 4.95 4.42
N LEU A 364 6.69 5.04 4.78
CA LEU A 364 7.80 4.84 3.86
C LEU A 364 7.88 3.38 3.43
N TRP A 365 8.06 3.17 2.14
CA TRP A 365 8.28 1.87 1.53
C TRP A 365 9.70 1.80 0.96
N ASP A 366 10.37 0.68 1.17
CA ASP A 366 11.79 0.46 0.88
C ASP A 366 12.03 -0.17 -0.52
N ASP A 367 11.07 0.04 -1.42
CA ASP A 367 11.10 -0.45 -2.79
C ASP A 367 10.79 0.69 -3.76
N ASP A 368 11.29 0.55 -4.98
CA ASP A 368 10.95 1.45 -6.09
C ASP A 368 9.50 1.26 -6.52
N TYR A 369 8.98 0.04 -6.37
CA TYR A 369 7.60 -0.30 -6.72
C TYR A 369 6.69 -0.28 -5.49
N PRO A 370 5.52 0.38 -5.58
CA PRO A 370 4.56 0.37 -4.49
C PRO A 370 4.05 -1.05 -4.22
N THR A 371 3.56 -1.29 -3.01
CA THR A 371 2.90 -2.55 -2.67
C THR A 371 1.61 -2.74 -3.48
N THR A 372 1.12 -3.97 -3.52
CA THR A 372 -0.18 -4.29 -4.14
C THR A 372 -1.28 -3.42 -3.54
N LEU A 373 -1.91 -2.61 -4.39
CA LEU A 373 -2.96 -1.70 -3.97
C LEU A 373 -4.31 -2.41 -3.83
N GLU A 374 -5.05 -2.05 -2.79
CA GLU A 374 -6.49 -2.30 -2.75
C GLU A 374 -7.19 -1.37 -3.75
N SER A 375 -8.35 -1.77 -4.27
CA SER A 375 -9.11 -1.01 -5.29
C SER A 375 -9.55 0.39 -4.84
N ILE A 376 -9.45 0.70 -3.55
CA ILE A 376 -9.75 2.01 -2.97
C ILE A 376 -8.56 2.97 -3.00
N PHE A 377 -7.38 2.49 -3.39
CA PHE A 377 -6.15 3.27 -3.50
C PHE A 377 -5.70 3.39 -4.95
N GLU A 378 -4.93 4.43 -5.23
CA GLU A 378 -4.27 4.67 -6.50
C GLU A 378 -2.86 5.19 -6.28
N ILE A 379 -2.05 5.16 -7.34
CA ILE A 379 -0.72 5.76 -7.37
C ILE A 379 -0.79 7.19 -7.88
N VAL A 380 -0.14 8.08 -7.15
CA VAL A 380 0.00 9.50 -7.46
C VAL A 380 1.49 9.82 -7.61
N PRO A 381 1.94 10.31 -8.77
CA PRO A 381 3.32 10.74 -8.95
C PRO A 381 3.70 11.86 -7.98
N ILE A 382 4.88 11.77 -7.36
CA ILE A 382 5.31 12.73 -6.33
C ILE A 382 5.47 14.15 -6.88
N GLU A 383 5.72 14.31 -8.18
CA GLU A 383 5.82 15.59 -8.87
C GLU A 383 4.50 16.37 -8.94
N LEU A 384 3.36 15.71 -8.66
CA LEU A 384 2.07 16.39 -8.52
C LEU A 384 1.86 16.99 -7.12
N ILE A 385 2.79 16.74 -6.19
CA ILE A 385 2.68 17.14 -4.78
C ILE A 385 3.74 18.20 -4.47
N ASP A 386 3.31 19.40 -4.10
CA ASP A 386 4.21 20.52 -3.81
C ASP A 386 5.15 20.25 -2.63
N GLN A 387 4.64 19.61 -1.56
CA GLN A 387 5.46 19.20 -0.43
C GLN A 387 4.99 17.87 0.16
N VAL A 388 5.93 16.96 0.33
CA VAL A 388 5.77 15.77 1.19
C VAL A 388 6.37 16.08 2.55
N LEU A 389 5.50 16.24 3.55
CA LEU A 389 5.86 16.60 4.91
C LEU A 389 6.10 15.34 5.75
N LEU A 390 7.30 14.79 5.61
CA LEU A 390 7.79 13.66 6.39
C LEU A 390 8.79 14.15 7.46
N PRO A 391 8.62 13.76 8.74
CA PRO A 391 9.60 14.07 9.77
C PRO A 391 10.91 13.31 9.52
N GLU A 392 12.03 13.94 9.93
CA GLU A 392 13.38 13.34 9.86
C GLU A 392 13.48 12.02 10.62
#